data_AF-A0A7K4Y2C1-F1
#
_entry.id   AF-A0A7K4Y2C1-F1
#
_cell.length_a   1.000
_cell.length_b   1.000
_cell.length_c   1.000
_cell.angle_alpha   90.00
_cell.angle_beta   90.00
_cell.angle_gamma   90.00
#
_symmetry.space_group_name_H-M   'P 1'
#
loop_
_entity.id
_entity.type
_entity.pdbx_description
1 polymer ?
#
loop_
_entity_poly.entity_id
_entity_poly.type
_entity_poly.pdbx_seq_one_letter_code
_entity_poly.pdbx_strand_id
1 'polypeptide(L)'
;PRFETCWPALMKDSHGVIIIFNPDLPSHLKEIEMWYSCFVQQQLLLDTQCLLVAHHKPGSGGDTENLSLAYPLNKLKLIHSNLEEDPEDVRMEFIKYFRSIITIINESREREEMSIIS
;
A
#
# COMPACT_ATOMS: atom_id res chain seq x y z
N PRO A 1 -6.24 5.36 -19.23
CA PRO A 1 -7.45 4.82 -18.56
C PRO A 1 -8.47 5.92 -18.24
N ARG A 2 -9.77 5.59 -18.14
CA ARG A 2 -10.87 6.59 -18.15
C ARG A 2 -10.82 7.65 -17.02
N PHE A 3 -10.16 7.36 -15.90
CA PHE A 3 -10.20 8.19 -14.68
C PHE A 3 -8.82 8.68 -14.20
N GLU A 4 -7.77 8.54 -15.01
CA GLU A 4 -6.41 8.97 -14.63
C GLU A 4 -6.30 10.46 -14.35
N THR A 5 -7.18 11.25 -14.98
CA THR A 5 -7.29 12.70 -14.76
C THR A 5 -7.63 13.05 -13.31
N CYS A 6 -8.20 12.13 -12.54
CA CYS A 6 -8.50 12.32 -11.12
C CYS A 6 -7.35 11.91 -10.19
N TRP A 7 -6.33 11.20 -10.67
CA TRP A 7 -5.25 10.70 -9.83
C TRP A 7 -4.51 11.79 -9.04
N PRO A 8 -4.21 12.98 -9.59
CA PRO A 8 -3.59 14.05 -8.82
C PRO A 8 -4.39 14.43 -7.57
N ALA A 9 -5.72 14.39 -7.64
CA ALA A 9 -6.57 14.69 -6.49
C ALA A 9 -6.53 13.59 -5.42
N LEU A 10 -6.26 12.33 -5.80
CA LEU A 10 -6.10 11.22 -4.87
C LEU A 10 -4.70 11.19 -4.23
N MET A 11 -3.70 11.69 -4.96
CA MET A 11 -2.30 11.71 -4.50
C MET A 11 -2.01 12.89 -3.57
N LYS A 12 -2.69 14.02 -3.79
CA LYS A 12 -2.46 15.24 -3.03
C LYS A 12 -2.63 15.01 -1.53
N ASP A 13 -1.63 15.43 -0.76
CA ASP A 13 -1.59 15.37 0.70
C ASP A 13 -1.78 13.94 1.27
N SER A 14 -1.43 12.92 0.47
CA SER A 14 -1.44 11.53 0.92
C SER A 14 -0.24 11.24 1.82
N HIS A 15 -0.50 10.57 2.95
CA HIS A 15 0.54 10.21 3.93
C HIS A 15 0.94 8.73 3.86
N GLY A 16 0.20 7.95 3.06
CA GLY A 16 0.45 6.54 2.84
C GLY A 16 -0.47 5.98 1.76
N VAL A 17 -0.05 4.87 1.16
CA VAL A 17 -0.76 4.19 0.08
C VAL A 17 -0.92 2.71 0.41
N ILE A 18 -2.13 2.19 0.25
CA ILE A 18 -2.40 0.75 0.26
C ILE A 18 -2.76 0.34 -1.17
N ILE A 19 -1.96 -0.54 -1.76
CA ILE A 19 -2.21 -1.10 -3.10
C ILE A 19 -2.82 -2.48 -2.93
N ILE A 20 -4.03 -2.69 -3.46
CA ILE A 20 -4.76 -3.95 -3.35
C ILE A 20 -4.87 -4.56 -4.74
N PHE A 21 -4.56 -5.85 -4.87
CA PHE A 21 -4.65 -6.55 -6.14
C PHE A 21 -5.08 -8.01 -5.96
N ASN A 22 -5.63 -8.60 -7.02
CA ASN A 22 -5.95 -10.02 -7.05
C ASN A 22 -4.73 -10.80 -7.59
N PRO A 23 -4.09 -11.65 -6.77
CA PRO A 23 -2.93 -12.43 -7.21
C PRO A 23 -3.27 -13.50 -8.25
N ASP A 24 -4.54 -13.94 -8.35
CA ASP A 24 -4.99 -14.92 -9.32
C ASP A 24 -5.14 -14.34 -10.74
N LEU A 25 -5.04 -13.02 -10.89
CA LEU A 25 -5.19 -12.33 -12.16
C LEU A 25 -3.85 -11.72 -12.63
N PRO A 26 -3.11 -12.37 -13.54
CA PRO A 26 -1.77 -11.94 -13.94
C PRO A 26 -1.67 -10.50 -14.47
N SER A 27 -2.74 -9.96 -15.06
CA SER A 27 -2.75 -8.56 -15.52
C SER A 27 -2.60 -7.57 -14.36
N HIS A 28 -3.08 -7.92 -13.17
CA HIS A 28 -2.97 -7.06 -12.00
C HIS A 28 -1.52 -6.85 -11.56
N LEU A 29 -0.62 -7.81 -11.82
CA LEU A 29 0.82 -7.65 -11.49
C LEU A 29 1.44 -6.47 -12.26
N LYS A 30 1.05 -6.27 -13.52
CA LYS A 30 1.49 -5.11 -14.30
C LYS A 30 0.80 -3.82 -13.85
N GLU A 31 -0.47 -3.91 -13.45
CA GLU A 31 -1.23 -2.75 -12.98
C GLU A 31 -0.67 -2.20 -11.66
N ILE A 32 -0.26 -3.06 -10.72
CA ILE A 32 0.35 -2.61 -9.45
C ILE A 32 1.72 -1.95 -9.65
N GLU A 33 2.50 -2.34 -10.67
CA GLU A 33 3.73 -1.64 -11.02
C GLU A 33 3.44 -0.20 -11.48
N MET A 34 2.42 -0.02 -12.33
CA MET A 34 1.97 1.29 -12.77
C MET A 34 1.43 2.12 -11.59
N TRP A 35 0.58 1.54 -10.74
CA TRP A 35 0.05 2.24 -9.57
C TRP A 35 1.15 2.62 -8.58
N TYR A 36 2.13 1.76 -8.35
CA TYR A 36 3.27 2.11 -7.51
C TYR A 36 4.07 3.27 -8.09
N SER A 37 4.32 3.29 -9.40
CA SER A 37 5.00 4.40 -10.05
C SER A 37 4.25 5.72 -9.86
N CYS A 38 2.93 5.73 -10.08
CA CYS A 38 2.11 6.93 -9.98
C CYS A 38 1.88 7.38 -8.53
N PHE A 39 1.42 6.49 -7.66
CA PHE A 39 0.95 6.86 -6.32
C PHE A 39 2.04 6.84 -5.25
N VAL A 40 3.17 6.15 -5.48
CA VAL A 40 4.26 6.05 -4.49
C VAL A 40 5.49 6.81 -4.96
N GLN A 41 6.06 6.45 -6.11
CA GLN A 41 7.33 7.02 -6.56
C GLN A 41 7.22 8.51 -6.91
N GLN A 42 6.18 8.91 -7.65
CA GLN A 42 5.99 10.33 -7.99
C GLN A 42 5.70 11.20 -6.76
N GLN A 43 5.15 10.61 -5.69
CA GLN A 43 4.87 11.30 -4.43
C GLN A 43 6.01 11.18 -3.41
N LEU A 44 7.11 10.50 -3.77
CA LEU A 44 8.29 10.29 -2.93
C LEU A 44 7.95 9.64 -1.57
N LEU A 45 6.89 8.82 -1.52
CA LEU A 45 6.53 8.09 -0.31
C LEU A 45 7.54 6.98 -0.02
N LEU A 46 7.85 6.80 1.26
CA LEU A 46 8.75 5.73 1.70
C LEU A 46 8.05 4.36 1.66
N ASP A 47 8.85 3.29 1.56
CA ASP A 47 8.33 1.91 1.60
C ASP A 47 7.51 1.65 2.89
N THR A 48 7.89 2.27 4.01
CA THR A 48 7.16 2.18 5.30
C THR A 48 5.79 2.88 5.29
N GLN A 49 5.57 3.79 4.34
CA GLN A 49 4.28 4.44 4.12
C GLN A 49 3.39 3.65 3.14
N CYS A 50 3.86 2.50 2.67
CA CYS A 50 3.20 1.70 1.67
C CYS A 50 2.83 0.31 2.21
N LEU A 51 1.67 -0.21 1.80
CA LEU A 51 1.25 -1.58 2.08
C LEU A 51 0.75 -2.22 0.79
N LEU A 52 1.23 -3.42 0.49
CA LEU A 52 0.74 -4.21 -0.62
C LEU A 52 -0.17 -5.33 -0.10
N VAL A 53 -1.34 -5.49 -0.71
CA VAL A 53 -2.36 -6.44 -0.29
C VAL A 53 -2.72 -7.34 -1.46
N ALA A 54 -2.32 -8.61 -1.38
CA ALA A 54 -2.81 -9.66 -2.25
C ALA A 54 -4.18 -10.12 -1.72
N HIS A 55 -5.25 -9.63 -2.33
CA HIS A 55 -6.62 -9.95 -1.94
C HIS A 55 -7.16 -11.14 -2.72
N HIS A 56 -7.43 -12.21 -1.99
CA HIS A 56 -7.94 -13.47 -2.51
C HIS A 56 -9.46 -13.50 -2.49
N LYS A 57 -10.04 -14.13 -3.51
CA LYS A 57 -11.47 -14.37 -3.54
C LYS A 57 -11.79 -15.54 -2.59
N PRO A 58 -12.91 -15.50 -1.86
CA PRO A 58 -13.34 -16.66 -1.08
C PRO A 58 -13.42 -17.93 -1.91
N GLY A 59 -12.80 -19.01 -1.41
CA GLY A 59 -12.71 -20.28 -2.13
C GLY A 59 -11.72 -20.32 -3.30
N SER A 60 -10.92 -19.27 -3.54
CA SER A 60 -9.74 -19.38 -4.41
C SER A 60 -8.67 -20.16 -3.66
N GLY A 61 -8.54 -21.46 -3.92
CA GLY A 61 -7.47 -22.31 -3.41
C GLY A 61 -6.10 -22.01 -4.05
N GLY A 62 -5.80 -20.74 -4.32
CA GLY A 62 -4.57 -20.30 -4.97
C GLY A 62 -3.38 -20.46 -4.02
N ASP A 63 -2.35 -21.17 -4.48
CA ASP A 63 -1.08 -21.31 -3.78
C ASP A 63 -0.46 -19.93 -3.54
N THR A 64 -0.52 -19.46 -2.30
CA THR A 64 0.12 -18.21 -1.85
C THR A 64 1.64 -18.23 -1.99
N GLU A 65 2.22 -19.42 -2.18
CA GLU A 65 3.67 -19.66 -2.10
C GLU A 65 4.47 -19.21 -3.33
N ASN A 66 3.83 -18.86 -4.46
CA ASN A 66 4.53 -18.57 -5.73
C ASN A 66 4.36 -17.14 -6.29
N LEU A 67 3.95 -16.17 -5.48
CA LEU A 67 3.85 -14.79 -5.94
C LEU A 67 5.23 -14.14 -6.07
N SER A 68 5.73 -14.02 -7.30
CA SER A 68 6.97 -13.29 -7.62
C SER A 68 6.66 -11.84 -7.98
N LEU A 69 7.00 -10.91 -7.08
CA LEU A 69 6.85 -9.48 -7.30
C LEU A 69 8.12 -8.88 -7.92
N ALA A 70 7.94 -8.01 -8.92
CA ALA A 70 9.04 -7.26 -9.52
C ALA A 70 9.63 -6.26 -8.51
N TYR A 71 10.90 -5.88 -8.71
CA TYR A 71 11.46 -4.73 -8.01
C TYR A 71 10.77 -3.44 -8.48
N PRO A 72 10.46 -2.48 -7.59
CA PRO A 72 10.72 -2.46 -6.15
C PRO A 72 9.56 -3.00 -5.28
N LEU A 73 8.48 -3.50 -5.87
CA LEU A 73 7.31 -4.00 -5.12
C LEU A 73 7.67 -5.11 -4.13
N ASN A 74 8.68 -5.92 -4.42
CA ASN A 74 9.19 -6.96 -3.52
C ASN A 74 9.83 -6.43 -2.22
N LYS A 75 10.08 -5.12 -2.08
CA LYS A 75 10.51 -4.48 -0.83
C LYS A 75 9.34 -4.10 0.07
N LEU A 76 8.16 -3.95 -0.51
CA LEU A 76 6.99 -3.55 0.24
C LEU A 76 6.54 -4.69 1.15
N LYS A 77 5.99 -4.31 2.29
CA LYS A 77 5.26 -5.26 3.11
C LYS A 77 4.06 -5.77 2.32
N LEU A 78 4.07 -7.07 2.04
CA LEU A 78 2.94 -7.79 1.44
C LEU A 78 2.13 -8.47 2.55
N ILE A 79 0.81 -8.32 2.50
CA ILE A 79 -0.13 -9.16 3.26
C ILE A 79 -1.05 -9.90 2.29
N HIS A 80 -1.41 -11.12 2.64
CA HIS A 80 -2.50 -11.84 2.00
C HIS A 80 -3.79 -11.54 2.75
N SER A 81 -4.89 -11.33 2.04
CA SER A 81 -6.18 -11.01 2.66
C SER A 81 -7.31 -11.81 2.05
N ASN A 82 -8.16 -12.36 2.90
CA ASN A 82 -9.47 -12.87 2.56
C ASN A 82 -10.43 -12.39 3.67
N LEU A 83 -11.45 -11.60 3.29
CA LEU A 83 -12.35 -11.00 4.27
C LEU A 83 -13.40 -11.96 4.83
N GLU A 84 -13.60 -13.12 4.19
CA GLU A 84 -14.53 -14.15 4.65
C GLU A 84 -13.84 -15.15 5.58
N GLU A 85 -12.59 -15.49 5.29
CA GLU A 85 -11.81 -16.47 6.06
C GLU A 85 -11.08 -15.80 7.24
N ASP A 86 -10.38 -14.69 7.00
CA ASP A 86 -9.44 -14.09 7.96
C ASP A 86 -9.68 -12.59 8.24
N PRO A 87 -10.93 -12.14 8.51
CA PRO A 87 -11.23 -10.71 8.64
C PRO A 87 -10.47 -10.01 9.77
N GLU A 88 -10.20 -10.72 10.87
CA GLU A 88 -9.52 -10.16 12.04
C GLU A 88 -8.03 -9.94 11.79
N ASP A 89 -7.38 -10.83 11.05
CA ASP A 89 -5.97 -10.68 10.68
C ASP A 89 -5.77 -9.49 9.74
N VAL A 90 -6.65 -9.33 8.75
CA VAL A 90 -6.68 -8.16 7.86
C VAL A 90 -6.88 -6.87 8.68
N ARG A 91 -7.80 -6.89 9.66
CA ARG A 91 -8.05 -5.76 10.55
C ARG A 91 -6.80 -5.41 11.37
N MET A 92 -6.13 -6.41 11.94
CA MET A 92 -4.91 -6.21 12.73
C MET A 92 -3.78 -5.60 11.89
N GLU A 93 -3.58 -6.12 10.68
CA GLU A 93 -2.55 -5.62 9.76
C GLU A 93 -2.83 -4.19 9.28
N PHE A 94 -4.09 -3.87 8.98
CA PHE A 94 -4.51 -2.50 8.68
C PHE A 94 -4.26 -1.55 9.86
N ILE A 95 -4.66 -1.94 11.08
CA ILE A 95 -4.45 -1.11 12.28
C ILE A 95 -2.96 -0.90 12.55
N LYS A 96 -2.12 -1.92 12.35
CA LYS A 96 -0.67 -1.82 12.49
C LYS A 96 -0.08 -0.84 11.47
N TYR A 97 -0.47 -0.95 10.21
CA TYR A 97 -0.08 -0.01 9.16
C TYR A 97 -0.52 1.41 9.49
N PHE A 98 -1.80 1.61 9.82
CA PHE A 98 -2.35 2.92 10.13
C PHE A 98 -1.65 3.60 11.31
N ARG A 99 -1.37 2.85 12.38
CA ARG A 99 -0.57 3.36 13.51
C ARG A 99 0.82 3.82 13.09
N SER A 100 1.49 3.07 12.20
CA SER A 100 2.79 3.47 11.65
C SER A 100 2.73 4.80 10.91
N ILE A 101 1.68 5.02 10.11
CA ILE A 101 1.46 6.30 9.41
C ILE A 101 1.28 7.44 10.41
N ILE A 102 0.44 7.26 11.44
CA ILE A 102 0.23 8.28 12.47
C ILE A 102 1.53 8.64 13.18
N THR A 103 2.38 7.65 13.51
CA THR A 103 3.70 7.90 14.09
C THR A 103 4.56 8.77 13.17
N ILE A 104 4.64 8.44 11.88
CA ILE A 104 5.43 9.21 10.89
C ILE A 104 4.92 10.66 10.80
N ILE A 105 3.60 10.86 10.77
CA ILE A 105 2.99 12.20 10.73
C ILE A 105 3.36 13.01 11.97
N ASN A 106 3.26 12.41 13.16
CA ASN A 106 3.59 13.09 14.41
C ASN A 106 5.08 13.47 14.46
N GLU A 107 5.98 12.56 14.07
CA GLU A 107 7.43 12.81 14.01
C GLU A 107 7.80 13.91 13.00
N SER A 108 7.10 13.98 11.85
CA SER A 108 7.30 15.06 10.87
C SER A 108 6.90 16.40 11.47
N ARG A 109 5.74 16.46 12.12
CA ARG A 109 5.24 17.67 12.75
C ARG A 109 6.15 18.17 13.87
N GLU A 110 6.61 17.29 14.75
CA GLU A 110 7.55 17.65 15.83
C GLU A 110 8.86 18.20 15.27
N ARG A 111 9.37 17.61 14.17
CA ARG A 111 10.57 18.09 13.48
C ARG A 111 10.37 19.47 12.87
N GLU A 112 9.21 19.72 12.27
CA GLU A 112 8.84 21.03 11.73
C GLU A 112 8.76 22.08 12.85
N GLU A 113 8.08 21.77 13.96
CA GLU A 113 7.96 22.65 15.13
C GLU A 113 9.34 22.99 15.73
N MET A 114 10.25 22.01 15.84
CA MET A 114 11.62 22.25 16.32
C MET A 114 12.44 23.17 15.39
N SER A 115 12.22 23.11 14.08
CA SER A 115 12.97 23.91 13.10
C SER A 115 12.60 25.40 13.09
N ILE A 116 11.46 25.76 13.69
CA ILE A 116 11.02 27.17 13.84
C ILE A 116 11.71 27.85 15.04
N ILE A 117 12.08 27.08 16.07
CA ILE A 117 12.63 27.60 17.34
C ILE A 117 14.16 27.73 17.27
N SER A 118 14.80 27.06 16.31
CA SER A 118 16.24 27.12 16.01
C SER A 118 16.61 28.26 15.05
#